data_AF-A0A5K1FZX0-F1
#
_entry.id   AF-A0A5K1FZX0-F1
#
_cell.length_a   1.000
_cell.length_b   1.000
_cell.length_c   1.000
_cell.angle_alpha   90.00
_cell.angle_beta   90.00
_cell.angle_gamma   90.00
#
_symmetry.space_group_name_H-M   'P 1'
#
loop_
_entity.id
_entity.type
_entity.pdbx_description
1 polymer ?
#
loop_
_entity_poly.entity_id
_entity_poly.type
_entity_poly.pdbx_seq_one_letter_code
_entity_poly.pdbx_strand_id
1 'polypeptide(L)'
;MAIVTGDRYLESLERFVGRQAGPLLDGSIVLKLNPAGLHYVQSRIEALGELEALLAAAPVDYLRAYVSDLGDHRALEQLRRILRLLTSLKVVSVLPSPARDPTPLSLLSFGRLKVLEFRGCDLSTSTARGLLALRPTLEKIICHNST
;
A
#
# COMPACT_ATOMS: atom_id res chain seq x y z
N MET A 1 -7.79 1.15 -22.48
CA MET A 1 -7.53 1.08 -21.01
C MET A 1 -7.98 2.41 -20.43
N ALA A 2 -8.95 2.41 -19.52
CA ALA A 2 -9.32 3.65 -18.83
C ALA A 2 -8.10 4.12 -18.03
N ILE A 3 -7.69 5.38 -18.23
CA ILE A 3 -6.66 5.99 -17.40
C ILE A 3 -7.28 6.15 -16.02
N VAL A 4 -6.97 5.22 -15.12
CA VAL A 4 -7.35 5.32 -13.72
C VAL A 4 -6.38 6.32 -13.10
N THR A 5 -6.89 7.50 -12.75
CA THR A 5 -6.13 8.48 -11.96
C THR A 5 -5.83 7.90 -10.57
N GLY A 6 -4.75 8.38 -9.92
CA GLY A 6 -4.35 7.89 -8.59
C GLY A 6 -5.49 7.93 -7.57
N ASP A 7 -6.28 8.98 -7.56
CA ASP A 7 -7.40 9.14 -6.60
C ASP A 7 -8.50 8.09 -6.82
N ARG A 8 -8.85 7.82 -8.10
CA ARG A 8 -9.83 6.76 -8.43
C ARG A 8 -9.32 5.36 -8.06
N TYR A 9 -8.02 5.13 -8.15
CA TYR A 9 -7.41 3.89 -7.70
C TYR A 9 -7.55 3.74 -6.18
N LEU A 10 -7.28 4.80 -5.43
CA LEU A 10 -7.39 4.81 -3.98
C LEU A 10 -8.83 4.59 -3.53
N GLU A 11 -9.81 5.32 -4.06
CA GLU A 11 -11.24 5.12 -3.75
C GLU A 11 -11.70 3.68 -4.03
N SER A 12 -11.22 3.10 -5.15
CA SER A 12 -11.55 1.72 -5.52
C SER A 12 -10.94 0.72 -4.56
N LEU A 13 -9.69 0.95 -4.14
CA LEU A 13 -9.00 0.12 -3.16
C LEU A 13 -9.67 0.21 -1.79
N GLU A 14 -10.00 1.41 -1.33
CA GLU A 14 -10.72 1.64 -0.07
C GLU A 14 -12.06 0.92 -0.05
N ARG A 15 -12.85 1.06 -1.14
CA ARG A 15 -14.13 0.36 -1.26
C ARG A 15 -13.97 -1.15 -1.26
N PHE A 16 -12.93 -1.67 -1.92
CA PHE A 16 -12.64 -3.10 -1.94
C PHE A 16 -12.25 -3.61 -0.54
N VAL A 17 -11.28 -2.94 0.09
CA VAL A 17 -10.76 -3.30 1.41
C VAL A 17 -11.85 -3.16 2.48
N GLY A 18 -12.68 -2.11 2.43
CA GLY A 18 -13.79 -1.93 3.36
C GLY A 18 -14.85 -3.02 3.25
N ARG A 19 -15.10 -3.58 2.05
CA ARG A 19 -16.03 -4.70 1.85
C ARG A 19 -15.44 -6.06 2.19
N GLN A 20 -14.12 -6.21 2.06
CA GLN A 20 -13.42 -7.50 2.16
C GLN A 20 -12.50 -7.59 3.38
N ALA A 21 -12.62 -6.68 4.36
CA ALA A 21 -11.70 -6.58 5.49
C ALA A 21 -11.55 -7.90 6.25
N GLY A 22 -12.65 -8.56 6.65
CA GLY A 22 -12.60 -9.85 7.34
C GLY A 22 -11.85 -10.93 6.54
N PRO A 23 -12.31 -11.27 5.31
CA PRO A 23 -11.64 -12.25 4.46
C PRO A 23 -10.16 -11.94 4.15
N LEU A 24 -9.80 -10.65 4.04
CA LEU A 24 -8.42 -10.20 3.85
C LEU A 24 -7.55 -10.42 5.09
N LEU A 25 -8.09 -10.18 6.28
CA LEU A 25 -7.38 -10.36 7.56
C LEU A 25 -7.21 -11.84 7.91
N ASP A 26 -8.24 -12.64 7.67
CA ASP A 26 -8.22 -14.09 7.90
C ASP A 26 -7.42 -14.85 6.83
N GLY A 27 -6.96 -14.16 5.77
CA GLY A 27 -6.14 -14.73 4.70
C GLY A 27 -6.91 -15.57 3.68
N SER A 28 -8.25 -15.57 3.75
CA SER A 28 -9.12 -16.25 2.76
C SER A 28 -9.05 -15.58 1.38
N ILE A 29 -8.78 -14.28 1.35
CA ILE A 29 -8.56 -13.51 0.12
C ILE A 29 -7.18 -12.87 0.19
N VAL A 30 -6.45 -12.92 -0.92
CA VAL A 30 -5.16 -12.25 -1.07
C VAL A 30 -5.36 -10.89 -1.71
N LEU A 31 -4.86 -9.82 -1.07
CA LEU A 31 -4.87 -8.50 -1.66
C LEU A 31 -3.92 -8.47 -2.87
N LYS A 32 -4.45 -8.07 -4.04
CA LYS A 32 -3.69 -7.94 -5.27
C LYS A 32 -3.55 -6.47 -5.63
N LEU A 33 -2.31 -6.01 -5.76
CA LEU A 33 -1.98 -4.65 -6.17
C LEU A 33 -1.03 -4.68 -7.37
N ASN A 34 -1.04 -3.63 -8.18
CA ASN A 34 0.02 -3.41 -9.15
C ASN A 34 1.14 -2.54 -8.53
N PRO A 35 2.37 -2.56 -9.07
CA PRO A 35 3.49 -1.76 -8.56
C PRO A 35 3.16 -0.26 -8.46
N ALA A 36 2.62 0.33 -9.54
CA ALA A 36 2.25 1.74 -9.59
C ALA A 36 1.24 2.15 -8.51
N GLY A 37 0.21 1.34 -8.31
CA GLY A 37 -0.82 1.57 -7.30
C GLY A 37 -0.32 1.36 -5.89
N LEU A 38 0.55 0.38 -5.66
CA LEU A 38 1.21 0.19 -4.37
C LEU A 38 2.07 1.41 -4.01
N HIS A 39 2.89 1.88 -4.95
CA HIS A 39 3.71 3.08 -4.79
C HIS A 39 2.86 4.32 -4.50
N TYR A 40 1.77 4.51 -5.24
CA TYR A 40 0.86 5.63 -5.03
C TYR A 40 0.22 5.59 -3.64
N VAL A 41 -0.30 4.44 -3.20
CA VAL A 41 -0.88 4.27 -1.85
C VAL A 41 0.15 4.59 -0.77
N GLN A 42 1.41 4.21 -0.97
CA GLN A 42 2.49 4.52 -0.02
C GLN A 42 2.77 6.01 0.06
N SER A 43 2.91 6.68 -1.07
CA SER A 43 3.09 8.14 -1.10
C SER A 43 1.95 8.86 -0.36
N ARG A 44 0.71 8.40 -0.51
CA ARG A 44 -0.43 8.97 0.23
C ARG A 44 -0.34 8.70 1.73
N ILE A 45 0.03 7.49 2.14
CA ILE A 45 0.17 7.13 3.57
C ILE A 45 1.33 7.88 4.23
N GLU A 46 2.42 8.12 3.50
CA GLU A 46 3.55 8.94 3.97
C GLU A 46 3.13 10.39 4.14
N ALA A 47 2.44 10.98 3.15
CA ALA A 47 1.89 12.33 3.26
C ALA A 47 0.92 12.50 4.44
N LEU A 48 0.10 11.47 4.73
CA LEU A 48 -0.74 11.45 5.94
C LEU A 48 0.11 11.50 7.21
N GLY A 49 1.19 10.74 7.29
CA GLY A 49 2.09 10.73 8.45
C GLY A 49 2.82 12.07 8.64
N GLU A 50 3.25 12.71 7.55
CA GLU A 50 3.85 14.05 7.59
C GLU A 50 2.84 15.09 8.10
N LEU A 51 1.60 15.02 7.61
CA LEU A 51 0.54 15.89 8.10
C LEU A 51 0.27 15.66 9.59
N GLU A 52 0.10 14.41 10.03
CA GLU A 52 -0.10 14.07 11.45
C GLU A 52 1.02 14.66 12.33
N ALA A 53 2.28 14.61 11.86
CA ALA A 53 3.43 15.19 12.56
C ALA A 53 3.38 16.73 12.61
N LEU A 54 2.96 17.39 11.53
CA LEU A 54 2.77 18.84 11.50
C LEU A 54 1.64 19.30 12.42
N LEU A 55 0.50 18.58 12.43
CA LEU A 55 -0.63 18.88 13.33
C LEU A 55 -0.22 18.76 14.80
N ALA A 56 0.62 17.77 15.14
CA ALA A 56 1.15 17.60 16.49
C ALA A 56 2.08 18.74 16.93
N ALA A 57 2.65 19.49 15.98
CA ALA A 57 3.57 20.59 16.22
C ALA A 57 2.95 22.00 16.07
N ALA A 58 1.71 22.13 15.60
CA ALA A 58 1.10 23.41 15.22
C ALA A 58 0.14 24.01 16.27
N PRO A 59 0.08 25.36 16.43
CA PRO A 59 -0.91 26.04 17.26
C PRO A 59 -2.34 25.88 16.73
N VAL A 60 -3.30 25.76 17.65
CA VAL A 60 -4.67 25.24 17.44
C VAL A 60 -5.50 25.94 16.35
N ASP A 61 -5.19 27.20 16.01
CA ASP A 61 -6.02 28.00 15.11
C ASP A 61 -5.73 27.80 13.61
N TYR A 62 -4.56 27.30 13.23
CA TYR A 62 -4.26 26.91 11.83
C TYR A 62 -4.96 25.61 11.42
N LEU A 63 -5.35 24.78 12.41
CA LEU A 63 -5.87 23.42 12.22
C LEU A 63 -7.31 23.43 11.66
N ARG A 64 -8.11 24.46 11.98
CA ARG A 64 -9.55 24.47 11.68
C ARG A 64 -9.89 24.57 10.18
N ALA A 65 -9.02 25.20 9.39
CA ALA A 65 -9.19 25.27 7.93
C ALA A 65 -8.79 23.95 7.24
N TYR A 66 -7.79 23.25 7.78
CA TYR A 66 -7.30 21.97 7.25
C TYR A 66 -8.22 20.78 7.58
N VAL A 67 -8.98 20.88 8.67
CA VAL A 67 -9.99 19.91 9.14
C VAL A 67 -11.08 19.62 8.09
N SER A 68 -11.28 20.49 7.09
CA SER A 68 -12.29 20.27 6.03
C SER A 68 -11.89 19.22 5.00
N ASP A 69 -10.58 18.92 4.83
CA ASP A 69 -10.08 17.86 3.94
C ASP A 69 -10.06 16.46 4.61
N LEU A 70 -10.53 16.33 5.86
CA LEU A 70 -10.42 15.11 6.68
C LEU A 70 -11.21 13.89 6.16
N GLY A 71 -12.12 14.07 5.21
CA GLY A 71 -12.89 12.96 4.61
C GLY A 71 -11.96 11.88 4.02
N ASP A 72 -10.98 12.32 3.24
CA ASP A 72 -9.97 11.45 2.63
C ASP A 72 -9.00 10.88 3.68
N HIS A 73 -8.73 11.63 4.74
CA HIS A 73 -7.80 11.23 5.79
C HIS A 73 -8.31 10.03 6.58
N ARG A 74 -9.60 10.00 6.91
CA ARG A 74 -10.20 8.89 7.66
C ARG A 74 -10.19 7.59 6.88
N ALA A 75 -10.48 7.65 5.58
CA ALA A 75 -10.47 6.49 4.71
C ALA A 75 -9.03 5.95 4.53
N LEU A 76 -8.07 6.85 4.33
CA LEU A 76 -6.65 6.51 4.23
C LEU A 76 -6.10 5.91 5.55
N GLU A 77 -6.53 6.43 6.70
CA GLU A 77 -6.22 5.86 8.00
C GLU A 77 -6.75 4.43 8.17
N GLN A 78 -8.01 4.21 7.78
CA GLN A 78 -8.62 2.88 7.81
C GLN A 78 -7.87 1.91 6.90
N LEU A 79 -7.52 2.35 5.70
CA LEU A 79 -6.69 1.59 4.78
C LEU A 79 -5.34 1.27 5.42
N ARG A 80 -4.63 2.25 5.99
CA ARG A 80 -3.36 2.06 6.71
C ARG A 80 -3.48 1.01 7.82
N ARG A 81 -4.57 1.04 8.61
CA ARG A 81 -4.81 0.06 9.68
C ARG A 81 -4.99 -1.35 9.14
N ILE A 82 -5.75 -1.51 8.07
CA ILE A 82 -5.99 -2.83 7.47
C ILE A 82 -4.71 -3.36 6.81
N LEU A 83 -4.00 -2.52 6.03
CA LEU A 83 -2.74 -2.91 5.39
C LEU A 83 -1.70 -3.40 6.42
N ARG A 84 -1.61 -2.77 7.60
CA ARG A 84 -0.70 -3.22 8.68
C ARG A 84 -1.02 -4.62 9.19
N LEU A 85 -2.28 -5.02 9.17
CA LEU A 85 -2.77 -6.29 9.70
C LEU A 85 -2.84 -7.40 8.63
N LEU A 86 -2.66 -7.07 7.35
CA LEU A 86 -2.71 -8.05 6.27
C LEU A 86 -1.64 -9.14 6.45
N THR A 87 -2.06 -10.36 6.16
CA THR A 87 -1.23 -11.57 6.23
C THR A 87 -0.72 -12.01 4.86
N SER A 88 -1.41 -11.65 3.78
CA SER A 88 -1.02 -12.02 2.41
C SER A 88 -1.15 -10.86 1.43
N LEU A 89 -0.09 -10.64 0.65
CA LEU A 89 -0.02 -9.63 -0.40
C LEU A 89 0.53 -10.23 -1.69
N LYS A 90 -0.09 -9.86 -2.81
CA LYS A 90 0.40 -10.18 -4.14
C LYS A 90 0.55 -8.92 -4.98
N VAL A 91 1.75 -8.69 -5.48
CA VAL A 91 2.08 -7.57 -6.36
C VAL A 91 2.28 -8.10 -7.77
N VAL A 92 1.47 -7.63 -8.71
CA VAL A 92 1.45 -8.10 -10.10
C VAL A 92 1.63 -6.93 -11.05
N SER A 93 2.71 -6.93 -11.82
CA SER A 93 2.88 -5.96 -12.90
C SER A 93 1.83 -6.17 -13.98
N VAL A 94 1.37 -5.05 -14.55
CA VAL A 94 0.45 -5.01 -15.68
C VAL A 94 1.22 -4.94 -17.01
N LEU A 95 2.55 -4.80 -16.97
CA LEU A 95 3.39 -4.73 -18.17
C LEU A 95 3.42 -6.09 -18.89
N PRO A 96 3.44 -6.09 -20.23
CA PRO A 96 3.54 -7.32 -21.01
C PRO A 96 4.91 -7.97 -20.81
N SER A 97 4.94 -9.28 -20.60
CA SER A 97 6.19 -10.06 -20.56
C SER A 97 6.93 -9.90 -21.90
N PRO A 98 8.26 -9.67 -21.93
CA PRO A 98 9.24 -9.80 -20.84
C PRO A 98 9.54 -8.51 -20.06
N ALA A 99 8.81 -7.42 -20.32
CA ALA A 99 9.05 -6.15 -19.62
C ALA A 99 8.75 -6.31 -18.12
N ARG A 100 9.63 -5.74 -17.29
CA ARG A 100 9.50 -5.72 -15.84
C ARG A 100 9.16 -4.33 -15.39
N ASP A 101 8.39 -4.25 -14.31
CA ASP A 101 8.00 -2.97 -13.73
C ASP A 101 9.15 -2.38 -12.91
N PRO A 102 9.72 -1.22 -13.31
CA PRO A 102 10.77 -0.55 -12.54
C PRO A 102 10.19 0.28 -11.38
N THR A 103 8.87 0.29 -11.18
CA THR A 103 8.24 1.12 -10.13
C THR A 103 8.79 0.73 -8.76
N PRO A 104 9.26 1.70 -7.95
CA PRO A 104 9.80 1.42 -6.64
C PRO A 104 8.72 0.84 -5.71
N LEU A 105 9.05 -0.29 -5.09
CA LEU A 105 8.18 -0.97 -4.13
C LEU A 105 8.64 -0.63 -2.71
N SER A 106 7.75 -0.04 -1.91
CA SER A 106 7.88 -0.07 -0.45
C SER A 106 6.93 -1.13 0.11
N LEU A 107 7.17 -1.56 1.33
CA LEU A 107 6.36 -2.50 2.10
C LEU A 107 6.19 -1.99 3.55
N LEU A 108 6.58 -0.75 3.82
CA LEU A 108 6.57 -0.14 5.16
C LEU A 108 5.15 -0.05 5.75
N SER A 109 4.13 0.01 4.91
CA SER A 109 2.72 0.05 5.33
C SER A 109 2.23 -1.29 5.90
N PHE A 110 2.98 -2.37 5.73
CA PHE A 110 2.62 -3.71 6.18
C PHE A 110 3.45 -4.12 7.39
N GLY A 111 2.81 -4.73 8.41
CA GLY A 111 3.50 -5.12 9.64
C GLY A 111 3.39 -6.61 9.98
N ARG A 112 2.45 -7.35 9.35
CA ARG A 112 2.14 -8.74 9.70
C ARG A 112 2.08 -9.68 8.49
N LEU A 113 2.70 -9.29 7.37
CA LEU A 113 2.71 -10.13 6.19
C LEU A 113 3.45 -11.45 6.47
N LYS A 114 2.77 -12.54 6.15
CA LYS A 114 3.26 -13.93 6.16
C LYS A 114 3.61 -14.40 4.75
N VAL A 115 2.79 -14.04 3.77
CA VAL A 115 2.95 -14.46 2.37
C VAL A 115 3.06 -13.24 1.47
N LEU A 116 4.15 -13.19 0.71
CA LEU A 116 4.42 -12.13 -0.25
C LEU A 116 4.73 -12.72 -1.62
N GLU A 117 3.99 -12.31 -2.64
CA GLU A 117 4.19 -12.77 -4.02
C GLU A 117 4.44 -11.60 -4.97
N PHE A 118 5.54 -11.67 -5.73
CA PHE A 118 5.88 -10.72 -6.78
C PHE A 118 5.77 -11.39 -8.16
N ARG A 119 5.13 -10.70 -9.10
CA ARG A 119 5.07 -11.11 -10.50
C ARG A 119 5.47 -9.97 -11.42
N GLY A 120 6.51 -10.17 -12.23
CA GLY A 120 6.99 -9.19 -13.21
C GLY A 120 7.51 -7.88 -12.60
N CYS A 121 7.94 -7.89 -11.33
CA CYS A 121 8.45 -6.71 -10.64
C CYS A 121 9.99 -6.69 -10.67
N ASP A 122 10.59 -5.53 -10.89
CA ASP A 122 12.03 -5.35 -10.76
C ASP A 122 12.40 -4.96 -9.31
N LEU A 123 12.90 -5.91 -8.55
CA LEU A 123 13.37 -5.75 -7.16
C LEU A 123 14.82 -5.27 -7.11
N SER A 124 15.55 -5.31 -8.23
CA SER A 124 16.96 -4.90 -8.30
C SER A 124 17.14 -3.38 -8.19
N THR A 125 16.23 -2.61 -8.82
CA THR A 125 16.20 -1.14 -8.78
C THR A 125 15.47 -0.60 -7.56
N SER A 126 14.64 -1.44 -6.93
CA SER A 126 13.84 -1.08 -5.78
C SER A 126 14.27 -1.92 -4.58
N THR A 127 15.19 -1.39 -3.77
CA THR A 127 15.50 -1.99 -2.46
C THR A 127 14.19 -2.01 -1.69
N ALA A 128 13.46 -3.13 -1.71
CA ALA A 128 12.06 -3.19 -1.29
C ALA A 128 11.94 -2.70 0.16
N ARG A 129 11.63 -1.41 0.32
CA ARG A 129 11.81 -0.71 1.59
C ARG A 129 10.87 -1.36 2.59
N GLY A 130 11.37 -1.79 3.75
CA GLY A 130 10.56 -2.51 4.72
C GLY A 130 10.50 -4.03 4.54
N LEU A 131 11.06 -4.61 3.47
CA LEU A 131 11.15 -6.08 3.35
C LEU A 131 11.96 -6.69 4.50
N LEU A 132 13.06 -6.03 4.91
CA LEU A 132 13.85 -6.45 6.09
C LEU A 132 13.05 -6.36 7.39
N ALA A 133 12.16 -5.37 7.52
CA ALA A 133 11.29 -5.22 8.68
C ALA A 133 10.21 -6.32 8.75
N LEU A 134 9.86 -6.93 7.61
CA LEU A 134 8.93 -8.06 7.54
C LEU A 134 9.60 -9.42 7.79
N ARG A 135 10.93 -9.50 7.82
CA ARG A 135 11.68 -10.74 8.08
C ARG A 135 11.17 -11.58 9.26
N PRO A 136 10.75 -11.01 10.42
CA PRO A 136 10.27 -11.83 11.54
C PRO A 136 8.88 -12.43 11.34
N THR A 137 8.02 -11.86 10.49
CA THR A 137 6.64 -12.34 10.28
C THR A 137 6.47 -13.14 9.00
N LEU A 138 7.41 -12.99 8.08
CA LEU A 138 7.26 -13.46 6.72
C LEU A 138 7.67 -14.93 6.60
N GLU A 139 6.70 -15.78 6.27
CA GLU A 139 6.82 -17.23 6.17
C GLU A 139 7.16 -17.68 4.73
N LYS A 140 6.71 -16.92 3.71
CA LYS A 140 6.86 -17.30 2.30
C LYS A 140 7.02 -16.10 1.38
N ILE A 141 8.10 -16.09 0.58
CA ILE A 141 8.29 -15.17 -0.56
C ILE A 141 8.22 -15.98 -1.85
N ILE A 142 7.42 -15.52 -2.81
CA ILE A 142 7.31 -16.14 -4.14
C ILE A 142 7.62 -15.07 -5.19
N CYS A 143 8.60 -15.32 -6.05
CA CYS A 143 8.96 -14.41 -7.14
C CYS A 143 8.78 -15.12 -8.48
N HIS A 144 7.96 -14.57 -9.37
CA HIS A 144 7.80 -15.04 -10.75
C HIS A 144 8.25 -13.95 -11.71
N ASN A 145 9.23 -14.24 -12.57
CA ASN A 145 9.81 -13.28 -13.51
C ASN A 145 10.17 -11.93 -12.85
N SER A 146 10.61 -11.99 -11.59
CA SER A 146 11.02 -10.85 -10.77
C SER A 146 12.49 -11.07 -10.37
N THR A 147 13.31 -10.03 -10.38
CA THR A 147 14.75 -10.09 -10.07
C THR A 147 15.10 -9.06 -9.04
#